data_AF-A0A425DAQ3-F1
#
_entry.id   AF-A0A425DAQ3-F1
#
_cell.length_a   1.000
_cell.length_b   1.000
_cell.length_c   1.000
_cell.angle_alpha   90.00
_cell.angle_beta   90.00
_cell.angle_gamma   90.00
#
_symmetry.space_group_name_H-M   'P 1'
#
loop_
_entity.id
_entity.type
_entity.pdbx_description
1 polymer ?
#
loop_
_entity_poly.entity_id
_entity_poly.type
_entity_poly.pdbx_seq_one_letter_code
_entity_poly.pdbx_strand_id
1 'polypeptide(L)'
;MGVKCPRKTNRWVHLGNVLKFLKENRRRLMTYIEEDRPDMLPTDAWWTVTYAIAPGIDAINIAFALLQNRSLLMAQQESHIMALVATISTMFDLELIDPD
;
A
#
# COMPACT_ATOMS: atom_id res chain seq x y z
N MET A 1 9.41 -33.10 -9.55
CA MET A 1 8.99 -32.49 -8.27
C MET A 1 9.69 -31.15 -8.14
N GLY A 2 8.96 -30.04 -8.10
CA GLY A 2 9.58 -28.71 -8.10
C GLY A 2 8.57 -27.57 -8.23
N VAL A 3 7.43 -27.66 -7.53
CA VAL A 3 6.51 -26.53 -7.45
C VAL A 3 7.07 -25.59 -6.38
N LYS A 4 7.78 -24.54 -6.81
CA LYS A 4 8.07 -23.41 -5.92
C LYS A 4 6.72 -22.88 -5.44
N CYS A 5 6.47 -22.97 -4.13
CA CYS A 5 5.29 -22.39 -3.51
C CYS A 5 5.20 -20.92 -3.96
N PRO A 6 4.09 -20.45 -4.55
CA PRO A 6 3.95 -19.06 -4.95
C PRO A 6 4.25 -18.18 -3.73
N ARG A 7 5.16 -17.22 -3.85
CA ARG A 7 5.33 -16.20 -2.80
C ARG A 7 3.98 -15.48 -2.69
N LYS A 8 3.22 -15.85 -1.64
CA LYS A 8 1.90 -15.27 -1.33
C LYS A 8 2.01 -13.80 -0.94
N THR A 9 3.22 -13.32 -0.66
CA THR A 9 3.51 -11.92 -0.37
C THR A 9 4.15 -11.24 -1.56
N ASN A 10 3.42 -10.30 -2.16
CA ASN A 10 3.98 -9.33 -3.10
C ASN A 10 4.54 -8.13 -2.32
N ARG A 11 5.30 -7.26 -3.00
CA ARG A 11 5.92 -6.07 -2.36
C ARG A 11 4.88 -5.14 -1.72
N TRP A 12 3.69 -5.04 -2.31
CA TRP A 12 2.59 -4.20 -1.83
C TRP A 12 1.98 -4.72 -0.52
N VAL A 13 1.85 -6.04 -0.37
CA VAL A 13 1.38 -6.69 0.86
C VAL A 13 2.38 -6.45 1.99
N HIS A 14 3.68 -6.58 1.71
CA HIS A 14 4.72 -6.26 2.67
C HIS A 14 4.67 -4.80 3.11
N LEU A 15 4.58 -3.87 2.14
CA LEU A 15 4.49 -2.44 2.44
C LEU A 15 3.25 -2.13 3.28
N GLY A 16 2.08 -2.67 2.92
CA GLY A 16 0.85 -2.49 3.69
C GLY A 16 0.98 -2.97 5.14
N ASN A 17 1.61 -4.13 5.35
CA ASN A 17 1.88 -4.63 6.70
C ASN A 17 2.81 -3.71 7.51
N VAL A 18 3.86 -3.17 6.87
CA VAL A 18 4.77 -2.22 7.52
C VAL A 18 4.02 -0.93 7.89
N LEU A 19 3.26 -0.36 6.95
CA LEU A 19 2.51 0.88 7.20
C LEU A 19 1.46 0.68 8.30
N LYS A 20 0.76 -0.45 8.31
CA LYS A 20 -0.15 -0.82 9.40
C LYS A 20 0.57 -0.87 10.75
N PHE A 21 1.69 -1.59 10.82
CA PHE A 21 2.50 -1.70 12.03
C PHE A 21 2.94 -0.32 12.55
N LEU A 22 3.46 0.53 11.67
CA LEU A 22 3.91 1.88 12.01
C LEU A 22 2.76 2.75 12.54
N LYS A 23 1.60 2.71 11.88
CA LYS A 23 0.41 3.48 12.29
C LYS A 23 -0.11 3.05 13.66
N GLU A 24 -0.18 1.75 13.91
CA GLU A 24 -0.68 1.17 15.17
C GLU A 24 0.29 1.39 16.34
N ASN A 25 1.60 1.46 16.07
CA ASN A 25 2.62 1.54 17.10
C ASN A 25 3.33 2.91 17.18
N ARG A 26 2.87 3.94 16.47
CA ARG A 26 3.53 5.27 16.38
C ARG A 26 4.02 5.77 17.73
N ARG A 27 3.14 5.84 18.74
CA ARG A 27 3.51 6.37 20.06
C ARG A 27 4.64 5.57 20.71
N ARG A 28 4.53 4.24 20.70
CA ARG A 28 5.53 3.33 21.29
C ARG A 28 6.87 3.42 20.57
N LEU A 29 6.83 3.51 19.23
CA LEU A 29 8.02 3.66 18.41
C LEU A 29 8.70 5.01 18.67
N MET A 30 7.94 6.10 18.74
CA MET A 30 8.49 7.43 19.03
C MET A 30 9.15 7.46 20.41
N THR A 31 8.51 6.94 21.45
CA THR A 31 9.09 6.84 22.80
C THR A 31 10.38 6.01 22.80
N TYR A 32 10.35 4.83 22.18
CA TYR A 32 11.54 3.97 22.11
C TYR A 32 12.71 4.65 21.38
N ILE A 33 12.45 5.30 20.24
CA ILE A 33 13.49 5.97 19.45
C ILE A 33 14.01 7.20 20.19
N GLU A 34 13.15 7.97 20.86
CA GLU A 34 13.56 9.12 21.67
C GLU A 34 14.50 8.72 22.82
N GLU A 35 14.26 7.56 23.45
CA GLU A 35 15.07 7.02 24.54
C GLU A 35 16.39 6.37 24.07
N ASP A 36 16.36 5.56 23.00
CA ASP A 36 17.50 4.72 22.58
C ASP A 36 18.34 5.36 21.46
N ARG A 37 17.70 6.07 20.51
CA ARG A 37 18.33 6.63 19.29
C ARG A 37 17.65 7.93 18.81
N PRO A 38 17.77 9.03 19.58
CA PRO A 38 17.10 10.30 19.23
C PRO A 38 17.56 10.88 17.89
N ASP A 39 18.74 10.50 17.39
CA ASP A 39 19.25 10.87 16.06
C ASP A 39 18.44 10.25 14.90
N MET A 40 17.69 9.18 15.17
CA MET A 40 16.85 8.48 14.18
C MET A 40 15.37 8.85 14.28
N LEU A 41 15.00 9.87 15.07
CA LEU A 41 13.61 10.24 15.28
C LEU A 41 12.95 10.67 13.95
N PRO A 42 11.86 10.02 13.51
CA PRO A 42 11.18 10.43 12.30
C PRO A 42 10.54 11.81 12.46
N THR A 43 10.64 12.63 11.42
CA THR A 43 10.00 13.95 11.38
C THR A 43 8.48 13.84 11.25
N ASP A 44 7.77 14.91 11.59
CA ASP A 44 6.32 14.96 11.35
C ASP A 44 5.97 14.79 9.87
N ALA A 45 6.80 15.33 8.97
CA ALA A 45 6.62 15.15 7.53
C ALA A 45 6.71 13.67 7.13
N TRP A 46 7.64 12.90 7.73
CA TRP A 46 7.76 11.46 7.48
C TRP A 46 6.50 10.70 7.91
N TRP A 47 5.95 11.04 9.07
CA TRP A 47 4.68 10.47 9.53
C TRP A 47 3.52 10.86 8.62
N THR A 48 3.43 12.13 8.21
CA THR A 48 2.40 12.60 7.28
C THR A 48 2.41 11.79 5.98
N VAL A 49 3.57 11.59 5.36
CA VAL A 49 3.70 10.75 4.16
C VAL A 49 3.26 9.31 4.46
N THR A 50 3.73 8.73 5.56
CA THR A 50 3.37 7.36 5.99
C THR A 50 1.85 7.17 6.14
N TYR A 51 1.16 8.12 6.78
CA TYR A 51 -0.30 8.08 6.92
C TYR A 51 -1.01 8.31 5.60
N ALA A 52 -0.51 9.22 4.76
CA ALA A 52 -1.12 9.57 3.47
C ALA A 52 -1.05 8.42 2.46
N ILE A 53 0.06 7.68 2.39
CA ILE A 53 0.22 6.59 1.41
C ILE A 53 -0.52 5.31 1.82
N ALA A 54 -0.71 5.07 3.11
CA ALA A 54 -1.32 3.84 3.63
C ALA A 54 -2.66 3.45 2.97
N PRO A 55 -3.68 4.33 2.85
CA PRO A 55 -4.93 3.97 2.18
C PRO A 55 -4.74 3.61 0.70
N GLY A 56 -3.80 4.25 0.00
CA GLY A 56 -3.47 3.90 -1.39
C GLY A 56 -2.88 2.49 -1.50
N ILE A 57 -1.98 2.12 -0.58
CA ILE A 57 -1.41 0.75 -0.54
C ILE A 57 -2.49 -0.30 -0.22
N ASP A 58 -3.43 0.02 0.68
CA ASP A 58 -4.56 -0.87 0.99
C ASP A 58 -5.45 -1.08 -0.25
N ALA A 59 -5.76 -0.01 -1.00
CA ALA A 59 -6.52 -0.11 -2.25
C ALA A 59 -5.81 -0.98 -3.30
N ILE A 60 -4.50 -0.80 -3.47
CA ILE A 60 -3.66 -1.62 -4.37
C ILE A 60 -3.72 -3.10 -3.96
N ASN A 61 -3.57 -3.40 -2.67
CA ASN A 61 -3.59 -4.77 -2.18
C ASN A 61 -4.96 -5.45 -2.41
N ILE A 62 -6.07 -4.73 -2.19
CA ILE A 62 -7.43 -5.24 -2.46
C ILE A 62 -7.60 -5.52 -3.96
N ALA A 63 -7.25 -4.56 -4.82
CA ALA A 63 -7.38 -4.73 -6.27
C ALA A 63 -6.52 -5.90 -6.78
N PHE A 64 -5.30 -6.05 -6.27
CA PHE A 64 -4.43 -7.15 -6.67
C PHE A 64 -4.96 -8.51 -6.21
N ALA A 65 -5.58 -8.58 -5.02
CA ALA A 65 -6.25 -9.80 -4.57
C ALA A 65 -7.42 -10.19 -5.49
N LEU A 66 -8.20 -9.21 -5.97
CA LEU A 66 -9.27 -9.43 -6.95
C LEU A 66 -8.71 -9.92 -8.29
N LEU A 67 -7.66 -9.27 -8.80
CA LEU A 67 -7.02 -9.61 -10.08
C LEU A 67 -6.35 -10.99 -10.09
N GLN A 68 -5.94 -11.50 -8.93
CA GLN A 68 -5.39 -12.84 -8.79
C GLN A 68 -6.44 -13.96 -8.84
N ASN A 69 -7.73 -13.63 -8.91
CA ASN A 69 -8.79 -14.63 -9.03
C ASN A 69 -8.72 -15.33 -10.40
N ARG A 70 -8.63 -16.67 -10.38
CA ARG A 70 -8.48 -17.51 -11.58
C ARG A 70 -9.74 -17.59 -12.43
N SER A 71 -10.91 -17.24 -11.89
CA SER A 71 -12.18 -17.23 -12.61
C SER A 71 -12.52 -15.87 -13.23
N LEU A 72 -11.60 -14.91 -13.17
CA LEU A 72 -11.85 -13.53 -13.58
C LEU A 72 -11.77 -13.39 -15.11
N LEU A 73 -12.81 -12.83 -15.71
CA LEU A 73 -12.84 -12.53 -17.15
C LEU A 73 -12.01 -11.26 -17.47
N MET A 74 -11.51 -11.13 -18.70
CA MET A 74 -10.71 -9.95 -19.10
C MET A 74 -11.45 -8.62 -18.90
N ALA A 75 -12.75 -8.55 -19.23
CA ALA A 75 -13.55 -7.34 -19.01
C ALA A 75 -13.69 -6.97 -17.51
N GLN A 76 -13.65 -7.95 -16.62
CA GLN A 76 -13.66 -7.72 -15.17
C GLN A 76 -12.28 -7.25 -14.68
N GLN A 77 -11.19 -7.74 -15.28
CA GLN A 77 -9.83 -7.26 -14.98
C GLN A 77 -9.68 -5.78 -15.32
N GLU A 78 -10.10 -5.36 -16.52
CA GLU A 78 -10.05 -3.96 -16.94
C GLU A 78 -10.86 -3.06 -16.00
N SER A 79 -12.08 -3.47 -15.67
CA SER A 79 -12.93 -2.74 -14.72
C SER A 79 -12.27 -2.59 -13.34
N HIS A 80 -11.63 -3.63 -12.81
CA HIS A 80 -10.92 -3.54 -11.53
C HIS A 80 -9.69 -2.63 -11.58
N ILE A 81 -8.95 -2.62 -12.71
CA ILE A 81 -7.82 -1.70 -12.90
C ILE A 81 -8.30 -0.26 -12.97
N MET A 82 -9.35 0.03 -13.75
CA MET A 82 -9.90 1.38 -13.86
C MET A 82 -10.47 1.88 -12.53
N ALA A 83 -11.14 1.01 -11.77
CA ALA A 83 -11.61 1.34 -10.43
C ALA A 83 -10.46 1.65 -9.46
N LEU A 84 -9.35 0.89 -9.53
CA LEU A 84 -8.15 1.18 -8.75
C LEU A 84 -7.55 2.53 -9.12
N VAL A 85 -7.39 2.81 -10.42
CA VAL A 85 -6.85 4.09 -10.92
C VAL A 85 -7.70 5.26 -10.43
N ALA A 86 -9.02 5.19 -10.63
CA ALA A 86 -9.93 6.23 -10.17
C ALA A 86 -9.85 6.46 -8.65
N THR A 87 -9.79 5.37 -7.87
CA THR A 87 -9.66 5.45 -6.41
C THR A 87 -8.37 6.15 -5.99
N ILE A 88 -7.23 5.78 -6.58
CA ILE A 88 -5.93 6.40 -6.29
C ILE A 88 -5.94 7.88 -6.72
N SER A 89 -6.47 8.19 -7.90
CA SER A 89 -6.56 9.57 -8.38
C SER A 89 -7.40 10.44 -7.46
N THR A 90 -8.53 9.95 -6.98
CA THR A 90 -9.35 10.69 -6.00
C THR A 90 -8.63 10.84 -4.66
N MET A 91 -7.93 9.81 -4.17
CA MET A 91 -7.22 9.88 -2.90
C MET A 91 -6.09 10.91 -2.88
N PHE A 92 -5.38 11.05 -4.00
CA PHE A 92 -4.21 11.90 -4.12
C PHE A 92 -4.43 13.17 -4.94
N ASP A 93 -5.68 13.47 -5.29
CA ASP A 93 -6.09 14.61 -6.12
C ASP A 93 -5.25 14.72 -7.41
N LEU A 94 -5.13 13.59 -8.12
CA LEU A 94 -4.33 13.48 -9.34
C LEU A 94 -5.21 13.69 -10.57
N GLU A 95 -4.76 14.56 -11.47
CA GLU A 95 -5.33 14.66 -12.81
C GLU A 95 -4.82 13.50 -13.68
N LEU A 96 -5.75 12.76 -14.29
CA LEU A 96 -5.43 11.74 -15.28
C LEU A 96 -5.17 12.42 -16.62
N ILE A 97 -3.97 12.25 -17.16
CA ILE A 97 -3.61 12.70 -18.50
C ILE A 97 -3.94 11.55 -19.45
N ASP A 98 -4.89 11.75 -20.36
CA ASP A 98 -5.19 10.77 -21.40
C ASP A 98 -3.94 10.57 -22.28
N PRO A 99 -3.56 9.32 -22.59
CA PRO A 99 -2.44 9.07 -23.49
C PRO A 99 -2.85 9.43 -24.93
N ASP A 100 -1.98 10.19 -25.62
CA ASP A 100 -2.07 10.51 -27.06
C ASP A 100 -2.14 9.25 -27.96
#